data_AF-A0A9X1RIB4-F1
#
_entry.id   AF-A0A9X1RIB4-F1
#
_cell.length_a   1.000
_cell.length_b   1.000
_cell.length_c   1.000
_cell.angle_alpha   90.00
_cell.angle_beta   90.00
_cell.angle_gamma   90.00
#
_symmetry.space_group_name_H-M   'P 1'
#
loop_
_entity.id
_entity.type
_entity.pdbx_description
1 polymer ?
#
loop_
_entity_poly.entity_id
_entity_poly.type
_entity_poly.pdbx_seq_one_letter_code
_entity_poly.pdbx_strand_id
1 'polypeptide(L)' 'MSAVAKLLNQKEQLLTRLDNNPGLNERAEIQAFLAKIETGLKLVGKPGFRCCRGRRIVLGERFP' A
#
# COMPACT_ATOMS: atom_id res chain seq x y z
N MET A 1 13.86 2.73 10.96
CA MET A 1 12.49 3.13 10.55
C MET A 1 11.89 2.05 9.64
N SER A 2 10.64 1.67 9.87
CA SER A 2 9.93 0.68 9.04
C SER A 2 9.61 1.22 7.64
N ALA A 3 9.62 0.36 6.62
CA ALA A 3 9.19 0.72 5.26
C ALA A 3 7.75 1.26 5.23
N VAL A 4 6.89 0.74 6.11
CA VAL A 4 5.51 1.21 6.30
C VAL A 4 5.47 2.66 6.80
N ALA A 5 6.34 3.01 7.75
CA ALA A 5 6.39 4.37 8.30
C ALA A 5 6.84 5.40 7.25
N LYS A 6 7.76 5.02 6.36
CA LYS A 6 8.17 5.89 5.23
C LYS A 6 7.02 6.11 4.25
N LEU A 7 6.28 5.06 3.92
CA LEU A 7 5.12 5.12 3.03
C LEU A 7 3.97 5.96 3.61
N LEU A 8 3.72 5.85 4.93
CA LEU A 8 2.73 6.66 5.62
C LEU A 8 3.11 8.15 5.63
N ASN A 9 4.38 8.46 5.90
CA ASN A 9 4.86 9.83 5.88
C ASN A 9 4.77 10.45 4.46
N GLN A 10 5.05 9.67 3.42
CA GLN A 10 4.85 10.11 2.02
C GLN A 10 3.37 10.35 1.69
N LYS A 11 2.45 9.53 2.22
CA LYS A 11 1.01 9.73 2.05
C LYS A 11 0.54 11.04 2.69
N GLU A 12 0.99 11.37 3.89
CA GLU A 12 0.63 12.63 4.55
C GLU A 12 1.10 13.84 3.75
N GLN A 13 2.35 13.84 3.26
CA GLN A 13 2.86 14.94 2.43
C GLN A 13 2.06 15.14 1.14
N LEU A 14 1.62 14.04 0.51
CA LEU A 14 0.77 14.08 -0.69
C LEU A 14 -0.63 14.60 -0.38
N LEU A 15 -1.19 14.28 0.80
CA LEU A 15 -2.47 14.81 1.24
C LEU A 15 -2.40 16.31 1.55
N THR A 16 -1.34 16.79 2.20
CA THR A 16 -1.11 18.23 2.39
C THR A 16 -1.01 18.96 1.05
N ARG A 17 -0.39 18.35 0.04
CA ARG A 17 -0.34 18.92 -1.30
C ARG A 17 -1.71 18.97 -1.98
N LEU A 18 -2.56 17.97 -1.77
CA LEU A 18 -3.95 17.95 -2.23
C LEU A 18 -4.81 19.03 -1.56
N ASP A 19 -4.58 19.29 -0.27
CA ASP A 19 -5.28 20.31 0.51
C ASP A 19 -5.01 21.73 -0.01
N ASN A 20 -3.78 21.97 -0.51
CA ASN A 20 -3.38 23.20 -1.19
C ASN A 20 -4.01 23.38 -2.60
N ASN A 21 -4.96 22.52 -2.97
CA ASN A 21 -5.72 22.57 -4.22
C ASN A 21 -4.82 22.66 -5.48
N PRO A 22 -4.01 21.61 -5.73
CA PRO A 22 -3.07 21.58 -6.83
C PRO A 22 -3.83 21.48 -8.16
N GLY A 23 -3.18 21.84 -9.28
CA GLY A 23 -3.82 21.82 -10.59
C GLY A 23 -4.40 20.44 -10.95
N LEU A 24 -5.40 20.40 -11.84
CA LEU A 24 -6.09 19.15 -12.23
C LEU A 24 -5.14 18.01 -12.63
N ASN A 25 -4.03 18.34 -13.31
CA ASN A 25 -3.01 17.38 -13.70
C ASN A 25 -2.23 16.84 -12.49
N GLU A 26 -1.74 17.75 -11.63
CA GLU A 26 -1.04 17.39 -10.39
C GLU A 26 -1.95 16.60 -9.45
N ARG A 27 -3.25 16.92 -9.39
CA ARG A 27 -4.25 16.18 -8.62
C ARG A 27 -4.39 14.74 -9.11
N ALA A 28 -4.32 14.50 -10.41
CA ALA A 28 -4.37 13.15 -10.98
C ALA A 28 -3.09 12.37 -10.66
N GLU A 29 -1.93 13.01 -10.76
CA GLU A 29 -0.63 12.40 -10.40
C GLU A 29 -0.56 12.05 -8.90
N ILE A 30 -1.01 12.96 -8.03
CA ILE A 30 -1.04 12.73 -6.58
C ILE A 30 -1.98 11.56 -6.23
N GLN A 31 -3.15 11.47 -6.87
CA GLN A 31 -4.06 10.34 -6.67
C GLN A 31 -3.45 9.02 -7.15
N ALA A 32 -2.75 9.00 -8.28
CA ALA A 32 -2.06 7.81 -8.77
C ALA A 32 -0.93 7.37 -7.80
N PHE A 33 -0.20 8.33 -7.22
CA PHE A 33 0.81 8.04 -6.20
C PHE A 33 0.19 7.49 -4.90
N LEU A 34 -0.92 8.06 -4.45
CA LEU A 34 -1.67 7.55 -3.29
C LEU A 34 -2.12 6.10 -3.50
N ALA A 35 -2.69 5.79 -4.67
CA ALA A 35 -3.12 4.44 -5.01
C ALA A 35 -1.96 3.42 -5.02
N LYS A 36 -0.78 3.83 -5.49
CA LYS A 36 0.44 3.00 -5.43
C LYS A 36 0.88 2.73 -4.00
N ILE A 37 0.86 3.75 -3.13
CA ILE A 37 1.21 3.61 -1.71
C ILE A 37 0.23 2.68 -1.01
N GLU A 38 -1.07 2.85 -1.22
CA GLU A 38 -2.10 1.98 -0.64
C GLU A 38 -1.99 0.53 -1.12
N THR A 39 -1.63 0.33 -2.39
CA THR A 39 -1.34 -0.99 -2.93
C THR A 39 -0.10 -1.60 -2.27
N GLY A 40 0.98 -0.84 -2.12
CA GLY A 40 2.17 -1.27 -1.39
C GLY A 40 1.90 -1.61 0.07
N LEU A 41 1.08 -0.81 0.76
CA LEU A 41 0.63 -1.08 2.12
C LEU A 41 -0.22 -2.35 2.22
N LYS A 42 -1.14 -2.57 1.26
CA LYS A 42 -1.91 -3.83 1.17
C LYS A 42 -1.01 -5.05 0.93
N LEU A 43 0.07 -4.91 0.16
CA LEU A 43 1.03 -5.99 -0.06
C LEU A 43 1.87 -6.29 1.19
N VAL A 44 2.30 -5.25 1.91
CA VAL A 44 3.04 -5.41 3.17
C VAL A 44 2.13 -5.94 4.29
N GLY A 45 0.85 -5.57 4.28
CA GLY A 45 -0.17 -6.01 5.25
C GLY A 45 -0.83 -7.34 4.92
N LYS A 46 -0.54 -7.96 3.77
CA LYS A 46 -1.02 -9.32 3.44
C LYS A 46 -0.01 -10.35 3.97
N PRO A 47 -0.34 -11.12 5.03
CA PRO A 47 0.43 -12.29 5.40
C PRO A 47 0.14 -13.41 4.38
N GLY A 48 0.91 -13.45 3.29
CA GLY A 48 0.82 -14.49 2.28
C GLY A 48 1.41 -13.96 0.99
N PHE A 49 2.68 -14.19 0.69
CA PHE A 49 3.31 -15.50 0.63
C PHE A 49 4.64 -15.49 1.38
N ARG A 50 4.67 -16.12 2.56
CA ARG A 50 5.91 -16.82 2.95
C ARG A 50 6.01 -17.92 1.90
N CYS A 51 6.79 -17.70 0.84
CA CYS A 51 7.18 -18.78 -0.08
C CYS A 51 7.56 -19.96 0.80
N CYS A 52 6.75 -21.01 0.70
CA CYS A 52 6.96 -22.22 1.45
C CYS A 52 8.39 -22.63 1.13
N ARG A 53 9.28 -22.57 2.13
CA ARG A 53 10.47 -23.41 2.17
C ARG A 53 9.94 -24.84 2.09
N GLY A 54 9.79 -25.35 0.87
CA GLY A 54 9.50 -26.74 0.53
C GLY A 54 8.59 -27.52 1.50
N ARG A 55 7.37 -27.06 1.80
CA ARG A 55 6.39 -27.95 2.43
C ARG A 55 4.95 -27.58 2.10
N ARG A 56 4.26 -28.57 1.53
CA ARG A 56 2.88 -28.64 1.07
C ARG A 56 1.91 -28.18 2.17
N ILE A 57 1.13 -27.12 1.90
CA ILE A 57 -0.03 -26.79 2.75
C ILE A 57 -1.26 -27.35 2.04
N VAL A 58 -1.86 -28.37 2.66
CA VAL A 58 -3.09 -29.01 2.20
C VAL A 58 -4.22 -28.00 2.39
N LEU A 59 -4.94 -27.71 1.30
CA LEU A 59 -6.04 -26.76 1.29
C LEU A 59 -7.21 -27.36 2.05
N GLY A 60 -7.49 -26.84 3.23
CA GLY A 60 -8.61 -27.27 4.04
C GLY A 60 -8.75 -26.36 5.24
N GLU A 61 -9.28 -25.16 5.03
CA GLU A 61 -10.17 -24.54 6.01
C GLU A 61 -10.91 -23.36 5.41
N ARG A 62 -12.22 -23.42 5.64
CA ARG A 62 -13.31 -22.60 5.15
C ARG A 62 -13.19 -21.21 5.76
N PHE A 63 -13.01 -20.18 4.92
CA PHE A 63 -13.15 -18.79 5.34
C PHE A 63 -14.62 -18.48 5.63
N PRO A 64 -14.97 -17.81 6.75
CA PRO A 64 -16.26 -17.15 6.91
C PRO A 64 -16.38 -15.91 6.01
#